data_AF-Q2C6I5-F1
#
_entry.id   AF-Q2C6I5-F1
#
_cell.length_a   1.000
_cell.length_b   1.000
_cell.length_c   1.000
_cell.angle_alpha   90.00
_cell.angle_beta   90.00
_cell.angle_gamma   90.00
#
_symmetry.space_group_name_H-M   'P 1'
#
loop_
_entity.id
_entity.type
_entity.pdbx_description
1 polymer ?
#
loop_
_entity_poly.entity_id
_entity_poly.type
_entity_poly.pdbx_seq_one_letter_code
_entity_poly.pdbx_strand_id
1 'polypeptide(L)'
;MQKHAPGFTIEANHEHFLFRANRALANSNESLGIFILFVLFPLFSQPIAHWINGFAVVYLFVRIGHMLCYYFNLKVLRSIFFAVSLLGLIGLFATAVIAWL
;
A
#
# COMPACT_ATOMS: atom_id res chain seq x y z
N MET A 1 12.52 5.07 25.08
CA MET A 1 11.35 5.52 24.30
C MET A 1 10.89 6.86 24.86
N GLN A 2 10.99 7.95 24.10
CA GLN A 2 10.34 9.21 24.48
C GLN A 2 8.82 8.99 24.46
N LYS A 3 8.13 9.40 25.53
CA LYS A 3 6.67 9.36 25.58
C LYS A 3 6.13 10.51 24.74
N HIS A 4 5.35 10.21 23.72
CA HIS A 4 4.63 11.21 22.94
C HIS A 4 3.24 11.41 23.57
N ALA A 5 2.86 12.67 23.81
CA ALA A 5 1.53 13.01 24.28
C ALA A 5 0.53 12.90 23.12
N PRO A 6 -0.52 12.07 23.22
CA PRO A 6 -1.54 11.96 22.18
C PRO A 6 -2.19 13.32 21.86
N GLY A 7 -2.52 13.55 20.59
CA GLY A 7 -3.16 14.79 20.13
C GLY A 7 -2.21 15.94 19.83
N PHE A 8 -0.91 15.82 20.15
CA PHE A 8 0.11 16.78 19.75
C PHE A 8 0.74 16.41 18.40
N THR A 9 1.35 17.39 17.74
CA THR A 9 2.05 17.17 16.47
C THR A 9 3.26 16.25 16.68
N ILE A 10 3.47 15.33 15.73
CA ILE A 10 4.64 14.45 15.73
C ILE A 10 5.78 15.20 15.04
N GLU A 11 6.91 15.31 15.73
CA GLU A 11 8.12 15.93 15.19
C GLU A 11 8.58 15.21 13.91
N ALA A 12 8.99 15.98 12.90
CA ALA A 12 9.39 15.47 11.59
C ALA A 12 10.80 14.87 11.57
N ASN A 13 11.02 13.84 12.39
CA ASN A 13 12.33 13.23 12.58
C ASN A 13 12.34 11.76 12.14
N HIS A 14 13.12 11.45 11.09
CA HIS A 14 13.23 10.11 10.51
C HIS A 14 13.91 9.10 11.43
N GLU A 15 14.66 9.53 12.44
CA GLU A 15 15.26 8.64 13.44
C GLU A 15 14.22 8.13 14.44
N HIS A 16 13.08 8.84 14.58
CA HIS A 16 12.01 8.48 15.51
C HIS A 16 11.07 7.45 14.89
N PHE A 17 10.94 6.31 15.56
CA PHE A 17 10.04 5.24 15.15
C PHE A 17 8.59 5.71 15.01
N LEU A 18 8.09 6.51 15.96
CA LEU A 18 6.71 7.03 15.92
C LEU A 18 6.43 7.83 14.65
N PHE A 19 7.36 8.69 14.24
CA PHE A 19 7.25 9.45 13.01
C PHE A 19 7.22 8.52 11.78
N ARG A 20 8.14 7.55 11.70
CA ARG A 20 8.16 6.57 10.61
C ARG A 20 6.89 5.72 10.56
N ALA A 21 6.35 5.32 11.70
CA ALA A 21 5.10 4.56 11.79
C ALA A 21 3.90 5.38 11.33
N ASN A 22 3.82 6.65 11.76
CA ASN A 22 2.77 7.55 11.30
C ASN A 22 2.83 7.81 9.79
N ARG A 23 4.03 7.98 9.23
CA ARG A 23 4.24 8.11 7.78
C ARG A 23 3.87 6.83 7.02
N ALA A 24 4.18 5.66 7.56
CA ALA A 24 3.78 4.38 6.98
C ALA A 24 2.25 4.20 6.93
N LEU A 25 1.55 4.60 7.99
CA LEU A 25 0.09 4.57 8.05
C LEU A 25 -0.53 5.56 7.06
N ALA A 26 -0.09 6.82 7.07
CA ALA A 26 -0.57 7.84 6.16
C ALA A 26 -0.42 7.42 4.68
N ASN A 27 0.77 6.90 4.31
CA ASN A 27 0.99 6.43 2.95
C ASN A 27 0.17 5.17 2.59
N SER A 28 -0.14 4.31 3.57
CA SER A 28 -1.02 3.16 3.32
C SER A 28 -2.46 3.57 3.10
N ASN A 29 -2.92 4.62 3.79
CA ASN A 29 -4.25 5.18 3.56
C ASN A 29 -4.39 5.81 2.17
N GLU A 30 -3.35 6.45 1.65
CA GLU A 30 -3.32 7.02 0.29
C GLU A 30 -3.61 5.95 -0.79
N SER A 31 -3.03 4.75 -0.67
CA SER A 31 -3.21 3.69 -1.67
C SER A 31 -4.38 2.74 -1.36
N LEU A 32 -4.81 2.65 -0.10
CA LEU A 32 -5.92 1.77 0.30
C LEU A 32 -7.23 2.15 -0.40
N GLY A 33 -7.53 3.45 -0.50
CA GLY A 33 -8.72 3.91 -1.22
C GLY A 33 -8.73 3.46 -2.69
N ILE A 34 -7.58 3.56 -3.36
CA ILE A 34 -7.40 3.12 -4.75
C ILE A 34 -7.61 1.61 -4.85
N PHE A 35 -7.00 0.84 -3.95
CA PHE A 35 -7.16 -0.61 -3.91
C PHE A 35 -8.62 -1.03 -3.76
N ILE A 36 -9.36 -0.42 -2.83
CA ILE A 36 -10.78 -0.73 -2.60
C ILE A 36 -11.58 -0.49 -3.88
N LEU A 37 -11.40 0.68 -4.52
CA LEU A 37 -12.10 1.00 -5.78
C LEU A 37 -11.76 -0.03 -6.88
N PHE A 38 -10.49 -0.38 -7.01
CA PHE A 38 -10.05 -1.32 -8.04
C PHE A 38 -10.54 -2.75 -7.78
N VAL A 39 -10.73 -3.18 -6.53
CA VAL A 39 -11.30 -4.49 -6.18
C VAL A 39 -12.81 -4.55 -6.41
N LEU A 40 -13.52 -3.44 -6.22
CA LEU A 40 -14.96 -3.37 -6.48
C LEU A 40 -15.29 -3.45 -7.97
N PHE A 41 -14.44 -2.89 -8.85
CA PHE A 41 -14.68 -2.88 -10.29
C PHE A 41 -14.83 -4.28 -10.94
N PRO A 42 -13.97 -5.28 -10.65
CA PRO A 42 -14.13 -6.68 -11.05
C PRO A 42 -15.49 -7.31 -10.77
N LEU A 43 -16.21 -6.85 -9.73
CA LEU A 43 -17.54 -7.39 -9.41
C LEU A 43 -18.55 -7.13 -10.54
N PHE A 44 -18.29 -6.11 -11.36
CA PHE A 44 -19.13 -5.74 -12.49
C PHE A 44 -18.58 -6.21 -13.83
N SER A 45 -17.26 -6.42 -13.96
CA SER A 45 -16.61 -6.83 -15.22
C SER A 45 -16.35 -8.32 -15.38
N GLN A 46 -16.59 -9.14 -14.34
CA GLN A 46 -16.45 -10.60 -14.37
C GLN A 46 -15.10 -11.15 -14.92
N PRO A 47 -13.93 -10.64 -14.49
CA PRO A 47 -12.64 -11.14 -14.93
C PRO A 47 -12.32 -12.53 -14.35
N ILE A 48 -11.28 -13.18 -14.90
CA ILE A 48 -10.73 -14.43 -14.36
C ILE A 48 -10.21 -14.20 -12.93
N ALA A 49 -10.86 -14.83 -11.95
CA ALA A 49 -10.60 -14.63 -10.52
C ALA A 49 -9.14 -14.86 -10.09
N HIS A 50 -8.44 -15.80 -10.74
CA HIS A 50 -7.03 -16.09 -10.46
C HIS A 50 -6.14 -14.83 -10.58
N TRP A 51 -6.35 -14.02 -11.61
CA TRP A 51 -5.54 -12.82 -11.83
C TRP A 51 -5.84 -11.72 -10.82
N ILE A 52 -7.12 -11.45 -10.54
CA ILE A 52 -7.52 -10.46 -9.53
C ILE A 52 -6.98 -10.84 -8.14
N ASN A 53 -7.13 -12.11 -7.75
CA ASN A 53 -6.62 -12.60 -6.47
C ASN A 53 -5.10 -12.52 -6.41
N GLY A 54 -4.40 -12.89 -7.48
CA GLY A 54 -2.94 -12.78 -7.57
C GLY A 54 -2.46 -11.34 -7.39
N PHE A 55 -3.03 -10.38 -8.11
CA PHE A 55 -2.65 -8.98 -7.99
C PHE A 55 -3.02 -8.37 -6.62
N ALA A 56 -4.16 -8.77 -6.04
CA ALA A 56 -4.55 -8.34 -4.71
C ALA A 56 -3.61 -8.85 -3.62
N VAL A 57 -3.19 -10.12 -3.71
CA VAL A 57 -2.21 -10.74 -2.81
C VAL A 57 -0.85 -10.05 -2.95
N VAL A 58 -0.39 -9.80 -4.18
CA VAL A 58 0.85 -9.06 -4.44
C VAL A 58 0.78 -7.68 -3.79
N TYR A 59 -0.29 -6.91 -4.01
CA TYR A 59 -0.47 -5.62 -3.36
C TYR A 59 -0.38 -5.74 -1.83
N LEU A 60 -1.12 -6.67 -1.21
CA LEU A 60 -1.15 -6.84 0.24
C LEU A 60 0.24 -7.11 0.82
N PHE A 61 0.95 -8.15 0.35
CA PHE A 61 2.24 -8.53 0.90
C PHE A 61 3.32 -7.48 0.65
N VAL A 62 3.28 -6.84 -0.51
CA VAL A 62 4.21 -5.77 -0.85
C VAL A 62 3.96 -4.54 0.04
N ARG A 63 2.70 -4.22 0.38
CA ARG A 63 2.38 -3.15 1.35
C ARG A 63 2.85 -3.49 2.76
N ILE A 64 2.77 -4.74 3.19
CA ILE A 64 3.34 -5.18 4.48
C ILE A 64 4.86 -4.98 4.46
N GLY A 65 5.55 -5.44 3.42
CA GLY A 65 6.99 -5.22 3.26
C GLY A 65 7.38 -3.74 3.23
N HIS A 66 6.59 -2.91 2.55
CA HIS A 66 6.75 -1.46 2.53
C HIS A 66 6.65 -0.84 3.94
N MET A 67 5.68 -1.26 4.75
CA MET A 67 5.54 -0.81 6.15
C MET A 67 6.73 -1.23 7.00
N LEU A 68 7.21 -2.47 6.86
CA LEU A 68 8.42 -2.94 7.53
C LEU A 68 9.65 -2.10 7.14
N CYS A 69 9.83 -1.78 5.86
CA CYS A 69 10.91 -0.91 5.41
C CYS A 69 10.85 0.49 6.04
N TYR A 70 9.65 1.04 6.24
CA TYR A 70 9.47 2.27 7.01
C TYR A 70 9.93 2.09 8.46
N TYR A 71 9.54 1.01 9.13
CA TYR A 71 9.90 0.76 10.53
C TYR A 71 11.42 0.65 10.72
N PHE A 72 12.11 -0.01 9.80
CA PHE A 72 13.57 -0.18 9.81
C PHE A 72 14.37 0.95 9.13
N ASN A 73 13.72 2.04 8.68
CA ASN A 73 14.37 3.17 8.01
C ASN A 73 15.13 2.81 6.71
N LEU A 74 14.68 1.77 5.98
CA LEU A 74 15.31 1.29 4.75
C LEU A 74 14.80 2.05 3.52
N LYS A 75 15.40 3.20 3.21
CA LYS A 75 14.88 4.17 2.23
C LYS A 75 14.73 3.63 0.81
N VAL A 76 15.76 2.96 0.27
CA VAL A 76 15.76 2.45 -1.11
C VAL A 76 14.76 1.31 -1.26
N LEU A 77 14.82 0.35 -0.34
CA LEU A 77 13.95 -0.82 -0.37
C LEU A 77 12.47 -0.42 -0.24
N ARG A 78 12.17 0.56 0.61
CA ARG A 78 10.84 1.19 0.69
C ARG A 78 10.35 1.67 -0.68
N SER A 79 11.19 2.36 -1.45
CA SER A 79 10.80 2.82 -2.79
C SER A 79 10.50 1.66 -3.75
N ILE A 80 11.29 0.59 -3.69
CA ILE A 80 11.08 -0.62 -4.50
C ILE A 80 9.73 -1.26 -4.15
N PHE A 81 9.45 -1.48 -2.87
CA PHE A 81 8.14 -2.02 -2.45
C PHE A 81 6.99 -1.10 -2.89
N PHE A 82 7.15 0.22 -2.81
CA PHE A 82 6.13 1.15 -3.30
C PHE A 82 5.85 0.94 -4.80
N ALA A 83 6.89 0.89 -5.63
CA ALA A 83 6.76 0.66 -7.07
C ALA A 83 6.10 -0.69 -7.40
N VAL A 84 6.48 -1.77 -6.71
CA VAL A 84 5.85 -3.09 -6.90
C VAL A 84 4.38 -3.06 -6.47
N SER A 85 4.02 -2.31 -5.43
CA SER A 85 2.62 -2.20 -5.01
C SER A 85 1.77 -1.48 -6.06
N LEU A 86 2.36 -0.51 -6.75
CA LEU A 86 1.73 0.19 -7.87
C LEU A 86 1.52 -0.75 -9.06
N LEU A 87 2.48 -1.63 -9.36
CA LEU A 87 2.31 -2.66 -10.40
C LEU A 87 1.17 -3.63 -10.05
N GLY A 88 1.03 -4.00 -8.77
CA GLY A 88 -0.12 -4.80 -8.30
C GLY A 88 -1.46 -4.11 -8.56
N LEU A 89 -1.56 -2.80 -8.24
CA LEU A 89 -2.77 -2.02 -8.53
C LEU A 89 -3.07 -1.90 -10.03
N ILE A 90 -2.04 -1.63 -10.84
CA ILE A 90 -2.17 -1.54 -12.30
C ILE A 90 -2.65 -2.88 -12.87
N GLY A 91 -2.05 -4.00 -12.46
CA GLY A 91 -2.45 -5.33 -12.91
C GLY A 91 -3.89 -5.64 -12.52
N LEU A 92 -4.29 -5.31 -11.29
CA LEU A 92 -5.66 -5.53 -10.81
C LEU A 92 -6.69 -4.76 -11.66
N PHE A 93 -6.44 -3.47 -11.89
CA PHE A 93 -7.35 -2.63 -12.69
C PHE A 93 -7.33 -3.00 -14.18
N ALA A 94 -6.14 -3.19 -14.77
CA ALA A 94 -6.00 -3.55 -16.18
C ALA A 94 -6.72 -4.87 -16.50
N THR A 95 -6.57 -5.90 -15.65
CA THR A 95 -7.29 -7.18 -15.82
C THR A 95 -8.80 -6.96 -15.83
N ALA A 96 -9.29 -6.13 -14.91
CA ALA A 96 -10.72 -5.86 -14.79
C ALA A 96 -11.27 -5.03 -15.96
N VAL A 97 -10.48 -4.09 -16.49
CA VAL A 97 -10.83 -3.30 -17.69
C VAL A 97 -10.83 -4.15 -18.94
N ILE A 98 -9.85 -5.04 -19.11
CA ILE A 98 -9.80 -5.97 -20.24
C ILE A 98 -11.02 -6.90 -20.27
N ALA A 99 -11.51 -7.34 -19.11
CA ALA A 99 -12.72 -8.16 -19.04
C ALA A 99 -14.01 -7.36 -19.30
N TRP A 100 -13.97 -6.04 -19.11
CA TRP A 100 -15.12 -5.16 -19.34
C TRP A 100 -15.32 -4.80 -20.82
N LEU A 101 -14.23 -4.67 -21.57
CA LEU A 101 -14.21 -4.30 -22.99
C LEU A 101 -14.53 -5.52 -23.89
#